data_AF-A0A4Y4XMS7-F1
#
_entry.id   AF-A0A4Y4XMS7-F1
#
_cell.length_a   1.000
_cell.length_b   1.000
_cell.length_c   1.000
_cell.angle_alpha   90.00
_cell.angle_beta   90.00
_cell.angle_gamma   90.00
#
_symmetry.space_group_name_H-M   'P 1'
#
loop_
_entity.id
_entity.type
_entity.pdbx_description
1 polymer ?
#
loop_
_entity_poly.entity_id
_entity_poly.type
_entity_poly.pdbx_seq_one_letter_code
_entity_poly.pdbx_strand_id
1 'polypeptide(L)'
;MGAIEERLKKAAQRKEEIMLKNLESKIESRANNLHNLITQLLQDLEEEKKRVKNADISAIKKQIEAYENLSGNIEIGFKEAYGEFILHFINNIRGGLDKTLTKAIQTAKVGAEEEEGVERYTERVKQGSLFGSFKRNFLWMFDDDAGYDEVLRTRATIKAGAVLDYLTEMHESCESALNDSANSFKVVFKKELYAKVFSQLREIISDDLIDEVAFKKSVDAVLDSIEFKEFDYADKLPGEIRGKTGFLKGDEANAFIQSVGNYVRDFEAETKKDVKGYIQGLREALERQNFASDTLKKLKENMQNLHNQVQNKEQSIAQLDAQIKALKGIQ
;
A
#
# COMPACT_ATOMS: atom_id res chain seq x y z
N MET A 1 10.37 -15.69 -48.73
CA MET A 1 10.37 -14.28 -48.26
C MET A 1 8.96 -13.69 -48.21
N GLY A 2 8.12 -13.78 -49.25
CA GLY A 2 6.77 -13.17 -49.27
C GLY A 2 5.80 -13.59 -48.15
N ALA A 3 5.80 -14.86 -47.72
CA ALA A 3 4.91 -15.31 -46.64
C ALA A 3 5.26 -14.74 -45.24
N ILE A 4 6.52 -14.34 -45.03
CA ILE A 4 6.97 -13.72 -43.77
C ILE A 4 6.58 -12.23 -43.77
N GLU A 5 6.75 -11.57 -44.92
CA GLU A 5 6.36 -10.17 -45.11
C GLU A 5 4.85 -9.94 -44.96
N GLU A 6 4.03 -10.86 -45.48
CA GLU A 6 2.57 -10.80 -45.32
C GLU A 6 2.12 -10.98 -43.85
N ARG A 7 2.81 -11.86 -43.10
CA ARG A 7 2.55 -12.06 -41.67
C ARG A 7 2.96 -10.84 -40.84
N LEU A 8 4.08 -10.21 -41.17
CA LEU A 8 4.52 -8.97 -40.52
C LEU A 8 3.53 -7.81 -40.78
N LYS A 9 3.01 -7.70 -42.00
CA LYS A 9 2.00 -6.68 -42.36
C LYS A 9 0.68 -6.90 -41.60
N LYS A 10 0.21 -8.15 -41.50
CA LYS A 10 -0.98 -8.50 -40.69
C LYS A 10 -0.76 -8.26 -39.19
N ALA A 11 0.45 -8.51 -38.68
CA ALA A 11 0.78 -8.24 -37.28
C ALA A 11 0.80 -6.73 -36.98
N ALA A 12 1.32 -5.91 -37.90
CA ALA A 12 1.30 -4.45 -37.78
C ALA A 12 -0.13 -3.90 -37.75
N GLN A 13 -1.00 -4.35 -38.66
CA GLN A 13 -2.42 -3.96 -38.69
C GLN A 13 -3.16 -4.34 -37.40
N ARG A 14 -2.98 -5.57 -36.90
CA ARG A 14 -3.58 -5.99 -35.63
C ARG A 14 -3.04 -5.18 -34.45
N LYS A 15 -1.76 -4.80 -34.47
CA LYS A 15 -1.17 -3.95 -33.44
C LYS A 15 -1.78 -2.54 -33.45
N GLU A 16 -2.03 -1.97 -34.62
CA GLU A 16 -2.75 -0.70 -34.77
C GLU A 16 -4.20 -0.81 -34.28
N GLU A 17 -4.93 -1.86 -34.65
CA GLU A 17 -6.29 -2.11 -34.16
C GLU A 17 -6.37 -2.26 -32.63
N ILE A 18 -5.42 -2.98 -32.02
CA ILE A 18 -5.34 -3.14 -30.57
C ILE A 18 -4.99 -1.80 -29.90
N MET A 19 -4.08 -1.02 -30.48
CA MET A 19 -3.77 0.33 -29.97
C MET A 19 -4.99 1.25 -30.03
N LEU A 20 -5.75 1.22 -31.12
CA LEU A 20 -6.98 2.00 -31.27
C LEU A 20 -8.04 1.60 -30.24
N LYS A 21 -8.32 0.29 -30.08
CA LYS A 21 -9.25 -0.20 -29.07
C LYS A 21 -8.83 0.15 -27.64
N ASN A 22 -7.52 0.10 -27.34
CA ASN A 22 -7.00 0.52 -26.03
C ASN A 22 -7.09 2.03 -25.80
N LEU A 23 -7.00 2.84 -26.85
CA LEU A 23 -7.21 4.28 -26.77
C LEU A 23 -8.69 4.58 -26.52
N GLU A 24 -9.60 3.93 -27.25
CA GLU A 24 -11.05 4.05 -27.07
C GLU A 24 -11.46 3.69 -25.63
N SER A 25 -11.00 2.56 -25.09
CA SER A 25 -11.34 2.15 -23.72
C SER A 25 -10.77 3.10 -22.64
N LYS A 26 -9.58 3.69 -22.88
CA LYS A 26 -9.01 4.72 -22.00
C LYS A 26 -9.79 6.04 -22.08
N ILE A 27 -10.28 6.41 -23.25
CA ILE A 27 -11.12 7.61 -23.43
C ILE A 27 -12.48 7.39 -22.75
N GLU A 28 -13.09 6.22 -22.93
CA GLU A 28 -14.37 5.85 -22.33
C GLU A 28 -14.30 5.83 -20.79
N SER A 29 -13.27 5.20 -20.22
CA SER A 29 -13.09 5.20 -18.75
C SER A 29 -12.87 6.61 -18.19
N ARG A 30 -12.11 7.47 -18.87
CA ARG A 30 -11.96 8.89 -18.50
C ARG A 30 -13.28 9.66 -18.62
N ALA A 31 -14.06 9.42 -19.67
CA ALA A 31 -15.36 10.04 -19.88
C ALA A 31 -16.36 9.63 -18.79
N ASN A 32 -16.40 8.34 -18.43
CA ASN A 32 -17.26 7.82 -17.35
C ASN A 32 -16.87 8.41 -15.99
N ASN A 33 -15.57 8.51 -15.68
CA ASN A 33 -15.09 9.15 -14.46
C ASN A 33 -15.48 10.63 -14.41
N LEU A 34 -15.34 11.36 -15.52
CA LEU A 34 -15.75 12.76 -15.61
C LEU A 34 -17.27 12.92 -15.47
N HIS A 35 -18.05 12.02 -16.08
CA HIS A 35 -19.51 12.02 -15.96
C HIS A 35 -19.97 11.78 -14.52
N ASN A 36 -19.34 10.83 -13.82
CA ASN A 36 -19.60 10.57 -12.40
C ASN A 36 -19.27 11.79 -11.54
N LEU A 37 -18.13 12.45 -11.81
CA LEU A 37 -17.75 13.67 -11.11
C LEU A 37 -18.76 14.82 -11.35
N ILE A 38 -19.17 15.03 -12.59
CA ILE A 38 -20.17 16.06 -12.94
C ILE A 38 -21.51 15.77 -12.25
N THR A 39 -21.94 14.50 -12.23
CA THR A 39 -23.18 14.08 -11.57
C THR A 39 -23.13 14.34 -10.07
N GLN A 40 -22.01 14.01 -9.42
CA GLN A 40 -21.78 14.30 -8.01
C GLN A 40 -21.79 15.81 -7.73
N LEU A 41 -21.06 16.60 -8.52
CA LEU A 41 -21.02 18.06 -8.38
C LEU A 41 -22.41 18.70 -8.54
N LEU A 42 -23.21 18.21 -9.49
CA LEU A 42 -24.58 18.68 -9.68
C LEU A 42 -25.46 18.38 -8.46
N GLN A 43 -25.33 17.19 -7.88
CA GLN A 43 -26.04 16.82 -6.66
C GLN A 43 -25.61 17.72 -5.49
N ASP A 44 -24.31 17.90 -5.30
CA ASP A 44 -23.75 18.72 -4.23
C ASP A 44 -24.22 20.18 -4.33
N LEU A 45 -24.29 20.75 -5.54
CA LEU A 45 -24.78 22.12 -5.75
C LEU A 45 -26.28 22.28 -5.49
N GLU A 46 -27.10 21.29 -5.87
CA GLU A 46 -28.55 21.31 -5.59
C GLU A 46 -28.84 21.14 -4.08
N GLU A 47 -28.05 20.32 -3.38
CA GLU A 47 -28.11 20.19 -1.92
C GLU A 47 -27.69 21.50 -1.23
N GLU A 48 -26.60 22.12 -1.69
CA GLU A 48 -26.11 23.40 -1.16
C GLU A 48 -27.13 24.53 -1.36
N LYS A 49 -27.80 24.56 -2.52
CA LYS A 49 -28.89 25.49 -2.79
C LYS A 49 -30.05 25.33 -1.80
N LYS A 50 -30.45 24.09 -1.50
CA LYS A 50 -31.50 23.81 -0.49
C LYS A 50 -31.06 24.24 0.91
N ARG A 51 -29.80 23.98 1.27
CA ARG A 51 -29.20 24.39 2.56
C ARG A 51 -29.26 25.90 2.73
N VAL A 52 -28.75 26.66 1.76
CA VAL A 52 -28.78 28.13 1.78
C VAL A 52 -30.22 28.65 1.84
N LYS A 53 -31.16 28.06 1.07
CA LYS A 53 -32.56 28.46 1.09
C LYS A 53 -33.20 28.31 2.47
N ASN A 54 -32.90 27.22 3.18
CA ASN A 54 -33.54 26.87 4.46
C ASN A 54 -32.80 27.38 5.69
N ALA A 55 -31.58 27.91 5.54
CA ALA A 55 -30.77 28.35 6.67
C ALA A 55 -31.33 29.60 7.38
N ASP A 56 -31.23 29.62 8.71
CA ASP A 56 -31.61 30.73 9.59
C ASP A 56 -30.39 31.59 9.94
N ILE A 57 -30.40 32.85 9.47
CA ILE A 57 -29.32 33.82 9.70
C ILE A 57 -29.09 34.07 11.20
N SER A 58 -30.17 34.11 11.98
CA SER A 58 -30.10 34.41 13.41
C SER A 58 -29.44 33.27 14.19
N ALA A 59 -29.71 32.02 13.80
CA ALA A 59 -29.08 30.83 14.34
C ALA A 59 -27.59 30.79 14.00
N ILE A 60 -27.22 31.04 12.73
CA ILE A 60 -25.81 31.06 12.28
C ILE A 60 -25.02 32.15 13.01
N LYS A 61 -25.60 33.33 13.24
CA LYS A 61 -24.92 34.41 13.97
C LYS A 61 -24.61 33.98 15.42
N LYS A 62 -25.57 33.36 16.11
CA LYS A 62 -25.36 32.83 17.46
C LYS A 62 -24.31 31.72 17.49
N GLN A 63 -24.26 30.86 16.47
CA GLN A 63 -23.25 29.81 16.33
C GLN A 63 -21.83 30.40 16.25
N ILE A 64 -21.64 31.44 15.44
CA ILE A 64 -20.34 32.13 15.31
C ILE A 64 -19.91 32.73 16.66
N GLU A 65 -20.80 33.44 17.35
CA GLU A 65 -20.50 34.02 18.67
C GLU A 65 -20.16 32.95 19.73
N ALA A 66 -20.91 31.84 19.78
CA ALA A 66 -20.64 30.74 20.69
C ALA A 66 -19.27 30.09 20.39
N TYR A 67 -18.97 29.87 19.12
CA TYR A 67 -17.68 29.33 18.69
C TYR A 67 -16.51 30.23 19.07
N GLU A 68 -16.61 31.55 18.85
CA GLU A 68 -15.54 32.48 19.18
C GLU A 68 -15.23 32.50 20.68
N ASN A 69 -16.27 32.47 21.52
CA ASN A 69 -16.13 32.44 22.98
C ASN A 69 -15.50 31.14 23.51
N LEU A 70 -15.73 30.01 22.82
CA LEU A 70 -15.25 28.69 23.23
C LEU A 70 -14.00 28.23 22.50
N SER A 71 -13.55 28.95 21.48
CA SER A 71 -12.47 28.57 20.56
C SER A 71 -11.20 28.09 21.27
N GLY A 72 -10.77 28.76 22.34
CA GLY A 72 -9.60 28.34 23.13
C GLY A 72 -9.79 27.01 23.86
N ASN A 73 -10.98 26.76 24.42
CA ASN A 73 -11.29 25.48 25.07
C ASN A 73 -11.39 24.36 24.04
N ILE A 74 -11.97 24.67 22.86
CA ILE A 74 -12.04 23.74 21.74
C ILE A 74 -10.63 23.38 21.27
N GLU A 75 -9.73 24.36 21.11
CA GLU A 75 -8.35 24.11 20.68
C GLU A 75 -7.59 23.20 21.65
N ILE A 76 -7.70 23.45 22.96
CA ILE A 76 -7.03 22.63 23.99
C ILE A 76 -7.59 21.20 23.98
N GLY A 77 -8.90 21.03 24.13
CA GLY A 77 -9.52 19.70 24.18
C GLY A 77 -9.30 18.90 22.89
N PHE A 78 -9.31 19.58 21.75
CA PHE A 78 -8.97 18.98 20.46
C PHE A 78 -7.53 18.48 20.45
N LYS A 79 -6.57 19.32 20.84
CA LYS A 79 -5.14 18.97 20.80
C LYS A 79 -4.83 17.75 21.66
N GLU A 80 -5.43 17.66 22.85
CA GLU A 80 -5.29 16.51 23.75
C GLU A 80 -5.88 15.24 23.13
N ALA A 81 -7.15 15.29 22.70
CA ALA A 81 -7.82 14.15 22.09
C ALA A 81 -7.13 13.66 20.81
N TYR A 82 -6.63 14.59 20.00
CA TYR A 82 -5.87 14.29 18.79
C TYR A 82 -4.51 13.65 19.10
N GLY A 83 -3.78 14.16 20.09
CA GLY A 83 -2.50 13.61 20.51
C GLY A 83 -2.63 12.17 21.02
N GLU A 84 -3.60 11.90 21.89
CA GLU A 84 -3.90 10.54 22.36
C GLU A 84 -4.29 9.61 21.22
N PHE A 85 -5.12 10.11 20.30
CA PHE A 85 -5.55 9.36 19.14
C PHE A 85 -4.38 8.98 18.23
N ILE A 86 -3.50 9.93 17.87
CA ILE A 86 -2.30 9.64 17.08
C ILE A 86 -1.46 8.57 17.77
N LEU A 87 -1.22 8.70 19.08
CA LEU A 87 -0.37 7.76 19.81
C LEU A 87 -0.92 6.33 19.73
N HIS A 88 -2.21 6.16 20.02
CA HIS A 88 -2.87 4.85 19.97
C HIS A 88 -2.88 4.29 18.55
N PHE A 89 -3.23 5.12 17.56
CA PHE A 89 -3.32 4.73 16.17
C PHE A 89 -1.97 4.25 15.60
N ILE A 90 -0.91 5.03 15.86
CA ILE A 90 0.46 4.70 15.44
C ILE A 90 0.94 3.39 16.08
N ASN A 91 0.63 3.16 17.35
CA ASN A 91 1.00 1.92 18.03
C ASN A 91 0.27 0.70 17.44
N ASN A 92 -1.01 0.85 17.06
CA ASN A 92 -1.77 -0.20 16.41
C ASN A 92 -1.21 -0.56 15.03
N ILE A 93 -0.84 0.44 14.23
CA ILE A 93 -0.17 0.20 12.95
C ILE A 93 1.14 -0.55 13.15
N ARG A 94 1.97 -0.08 14.09
CA ARG A 94 3.24 -0.74 14.41
C ARG A 94 3.03 -2.22 14.71
N GLY A 95 2.10 -2.53 15.62
CA GLY A 95 1.81 -3.90 16.02
C GLY A 95 1.24 -4.76 14.87
N GLY A 96 0.36 -4.20 14.05
CA GLY A 96 -0.23 -4.89 12.90
C GLY A 96 0.79 -5.22 11.82
N LEU A 97 1.67 -4.26 11.50
CA LEU A 97 2.76 -4.42 10.54
C LEU A 97 3.79 -5.42 11.04
N ASP A 98 4.28 -5.28 12.27
CA ASP A 98 5.27 -6.21 12.86
C ASP A 98 4.75 -7.65 12.85
N LYS A 99 3.47 -7.85 13.19
CA LYS A 99 2.84 -9.19 13.17
C LYS A 99 2.77 -9.76 11.76
N THR A 100 2.38 -8.96 10.77
CA THR A 100 2.20 -9.42 9.40
C THR A 100 3.54 -9.74 8.75
N LEU A 101 4.54 -8.86 8.91
CA LEU A 101 5.91 -9.09 8.46
C LEU A 101 6.49 -10.36 9.06
N THR A 102 6.37 -10.52 10.38
CA THR A 102 6.88 -11.72 11.07
C THR A 102 6.24 -12.99 10.51
N LYS A 103 4.93 -12.97 10.21
CA LYS A 103 4.21 -14.12 9.66
C LYS A 103 4.64 -14.44 8.22
N ALA A 104 4.75 -13.44 7.35
CA ALA A 104 5.18 -13.63 5.96
C ALA A 104 6.61 -14.20 5.89
N ILE A 105 7.53 -13.62 6.66
CA ILE A 105 8.92 -14.07 6.74
C ILE A 105 9.01 -15.49 7.31
N GLN A 106 8.25 -15.80 8.37
CA GLN A 106 8.24 -17.15 8.94
C GLN A 106 7.70 -18.18 7.95
N THR A 107 6.65 -17.83 7.19
CA THR A 107 6.08 -18.71 6.17
C THR A 107 7.10 -19.03 5.09
N ALA A 108 7.82 -18.01 4.60
CA ALA A 108 8.86 -18.20 3.60
C ALA A 108 10.06 -19.01 4.14
N LYS A 109 10.47 -18.77 5.40
CA LYS A 109 11.53 -19.57 6.05
C LYS A 109 11.16 -21.05 6.12
N VAL A 110 9.96 -21.36 6.64
CA VAL A 110 9.48 -22.75 6.77
C VAL A 110 9.33 -23.41 5.40
N GLY A 111 8.72 -22.73 4.42
CA GLY A 111 8.57 -23.27 3.06
C GLY A 111 9.91 -23.54 2.38
N ALA A 112 10.88 -22.64 2.53
CA ALA A 112 12.22 -22.86 1.98
C ALA A 112 12.98 -24.01 2.67
N GLU A 113 12.83 -24.15 3.99
CA GLU A 113 13.42 -25.27 4.76
C GLU A 113 12.79 -26.63 4.38
N GLU A 114 11.48 -26.69 4.10
CA GLU A 114 10.82 -27.92 3.64
C GLU A 114 11.31 -28.42 2.28
N GLU A 115 11.89 -27.53 1.48
CA GLU A 115 12.49 -27.86 0.18
C GLU A 115 13.95 -28.34 0.29
N GLU A 116 14.53 -28.30 1.49
CA GLU A 116 15.82 -28.93 1.78
C GLU A 116 15.67 -30.45 1.92
N GLY A 117 16.58 -31.18 1.31
CA GLY A 117 16.61 -32.64 1.32
C GLY A 117 18.01 -33.19 1.47
N VAL A 118 18.09 -34.48 1.82
CA VAL A 118 19.35 -35.22 1.87
C VAL A 118 19.27 -36.35 0.85
N GLU A 119 20.06 -36.25 -0.21
CA GLU A 119 20.20 -37.32 -1.19
C GLU A 119 21.37 -38.22 -0.81
N ARG A 120 21.11 -39.53 -0.72
CA ARG A 120 22.16 -40.56 -0.67
C ARG A 120 22.52 -40.93 -2.09
N TYR A 121 23.79 -40.80 -2.44
CA TYR A 121 24.31 -41.22 -3.73
C TYR A 121 25.59 -42.04 -3.54
N THR A 122 25.81 -42.97 -4.45
CA THR A 122 27.01 -43.78 -4.48
C THR A 122 28.07 -43.04 -5.30
N GLU A 123 29.17 -42.67 -4.66
CA GLU A 123 30.30 -42.03 -5.34
C GLU A 123 31.36 -43.09 -5.67
N ARG A 124 31.78 -43.13 -6.94
CA ARG A 124 32.88 -43.99 -7.40
C ARG A 124 34.21 -43.38 -6.98
N VAL A 125 34.85 -43.95 -5.96
CA VAL A 125 36.15 -43.47 -5.48
C VAL A 125 37.26 -44.37 -6.01
N LYS A 126 38.34 -43.78 -6.53
CA LYS A 126 39.49 -44.55 -7.03
C LYS A 126 40.15 -45.28 -5.86
N GLN A 127 40.31 -46.62 -5.95
CA GLN A 127 41.07 -47.38 -4.96
C GLN A 127 42.51 -46.87 -4.87
N GLY A 128 42.90 -46.36 -3.70
CA GLY A 128 44.21 -45.74 -3.43
C GLY A 128 45.39 -46.71 -3.29
N SER A 129 45.21 -48.01 -3.58
CA SER A 129 46.27 -49.01 -3.51
C SER A 129 46.97 -49.23 -4.86
N LEU A 130 48.22 -49.71 -4.82
CA LEU A 130 49.01 -50.07 -6.01
C LEU A 130 48.27 -51.12 -6.88
N PHE A 131 47.42 -51.95 -6.25
CA PHE A 131 46.52 -52.91 -6.89
C PHE A 131 45.30 -52.24 -7.59
N GLY A 132 44.76 -51.14 -7.04
CA GLY A 132 43.68 -50.37 -7.65
C GLY A 132 44.08 -49.66 -8.94
N SER A 133 45.34 -49.25 -9.06
CA SER A 133 45.90 -48.70 -10.31
C SER A 133 46.22 -49.77 -11.36
N PHE A 134 46.59 -50.98 -10.94
CA PHE A 134 46.80 -52.12 -11.84
C PHE A 134 45.48 -52.59 -12.49
N LYS A 135 44.37 -52.65 -11.72
CA LYS A 135 43.04 -53.01 -12.23
C LYS A 135 42.50 -52.04 -13.28
N ARG A 136 42.62 -50.72 -13.06
CA ARG A 136 42.18 -49.68 -14.03
C ARG A 136 42.92 -49.72 -15.37
N ASN A 137 44.19 -50.15 -15.38
CA ASN A 137 45.05 -50.04 -16.56
C ASN A 137 45.15 -51.35 -17.37
N PHE A 138 44.72 -52.49 -16.81
CA PHE A 138 44.87 -53.80 -17.43
C PHE A 138 43.55 -54.58 -17.63
N LEU A 139 42.51 -54.31 -16.83
CA LEU A 139 41.23 -55.06 -16.85
C LEU A 139 40.02 -54.26 -17.37
N TRP A 140 40.22 -53.01 -17.81
CA TRP A 140 39.16 -52.15 -18.35
C TRP A 140 38.39 -52.76 -19.54
N MET A 141 38.99 -53.72 -20.26
CA MET A 141 38.35 -54.41 -21.39
C MET A 141 37.39 -55.54 -20.98
N PHE A 142 37.36 -55.91 -19.68
CA PHE A 142 36.62 -57.07 -19.17
C PHE A 142 35.54 -56.72 -18.13
N ASP A 143 35.65 -55.55 -17.48
CA ASP A 143 34.68 -55.07 -16.48
C ASP A 143 34.84 -53.54 -16.30
N ASP A 144 33.76 -52.77 -16.54
CA ASP A 144 33.75 -51.30 -16.43
C ASP A 144 33.93 -50.81 -14.98
N ASP A 145 33.84 -51.71 -13.99
CA ASP A 145 33.88 -51.38 -12.55
C ASP A 145 35.20 -51.75 -11.85
N ALA A 146 36.19 -52.25 -12.61
CA ALA A 146 37.46 -52.70 -12.05
C ALA A 146 38.36 -51.54 -11.52
N GLY A 147 38.38 -51.34 -10.20
CA GLY A 147 39.32 -50.44 -9.50
C GLY A 147 38.70 -49.22 -8.81
N TYR A 148 37.38 -49.22 -8.65
CA TYR A 148 36.63 -48.21 -7.89
C TYR A 148 35.94 -48.86 -6.68
N ASP A 149 35.96 -48.18 -5.54
CA ASP A 149 35.09 -48.50 -4.41
C ASP A 149 33.84 -47.64 -4.48
N GLU A 150 32.69 -48.26 -4.27
CA GLU A 150 31.41 -47.57 -4.13
C GLU A 150 31.24 -47.08 -2.69
N VAL A 151 31.40 -45.77 -2.48
CA VAL A 151 31.21 -45.17 -1.16
C VAL A 151 29.86 -44.47 -1.13
N LEU A 152 29.01 -44.89 -0.19
CA LEU A 152 27.75 -44.19 0.11
C LEU A 152 28.07 -42.83 0.71
N ARG A 153 27.72 -41.76 -0.02
CA ARG A 153 27.83 -40.37 0.42
C ARG A 153 26.46 -39.73 0.52
N THR A 154 26.32 -38.78 1.42
CA THR A 154 25.14 -37.93 1.59
C THR A 154 25.48 -36.52 1.13
N ARG A 155 24.60 -35.90 0.35
CA ARG A 155 24.68 -34.47 0.01
C ARG A 155 23.35 -33.76 0.26
N ALA A 156 23.44 -32.48 0.59
CA ALA A 156 22.29 -31.59 0.63
C ALA A 156 21.71 -31.43 -0.78
N THR A 157 20.40 -31.28 -0.87
CA THR A 157 19.67 -30.95 -2.11
C THR A 157 18.63 -29.88 -1.80
N ILE A 158 18.36 -28.98 -2.74
CA ILE A 158 17.30 -27.98 -2.58
C ILE A 158 16.64 -27.65 -3.91
N LYS A 159 15.32 -27.47 -3.91
CA LYS A 159 14.56 -27.00 -5.08
C LYS A 159 14.60 -25.48 -5.15
N ALA A 160 15.58 -24.93 -5.86
CA ALA A 160 15.79 -23.48 -5.93
C ALA A 160 14.58 -22.70 -6.47
N GLY A 161 13.82 -23.30 -7.41
CA GLY A 161 12.60 -22.68 -7.95
C GLY A 161 11.51 -22.48 -6.90
N ALA A 162 11.23 -23.51 -6.08
CA ALA A 162 10.23 -23.43 -5.02
C ALA A 162 10.62 -22.41 -3.94
N VAL A 163 11.91 -22.35 -3.59
CA VAL A 163 12.45 -21.31 -2.68
C VAL A 163 12.24 -19.92 -3.25
N LEU A 164 12.41 -19.74 -4.56
CA LEU A 164 12.18 -18.47 -5.24
C LEU A 164 10.71 -18.02 -5.17
N ASP A 165 9.78 -18.97 -5.33
CA ASP A 165 8.35 -18.71 -5.22
C ASP A 165 8.01 -18.23 -3.80
N TYR A 166 8.50 -18.92 -2.74
CA TYR A 166 8.29 -18.49 -1.35
C TYR A 166 8.85 -17.10 -1.04
N LEU A 167 10.02 -16.76 -1.58
CA LEU A 167 10.59 -15.43 -1.39
C LEU A 167 9.82 -14.35 -2.15
N THR A 168 9.25 -14.68 -3.31
CA THR A 168 8.39 -13.77 -4.07
C THR A 168 7.09 -13.51 -3.34
N GLU A 169 6.44 -14.56 -2.84
CA GLU A 169 5.23 -14.46 -2.00
C GLU A 169 5.49 -13.64 -0.72
N MET A 170 6.69 -13.77 -0.14
CA MET A 170 7.11 -12.96 1.01
C MET A 170 7.14 -11.47 0.66
N HIS A 171 7.68 -11.10 -0.50
CA HIS A 171 7.72 -9.69 -0.94
C HIS A 171 6.32 -9.14 -1.14
N GLU A 172 5.49 -9.84 -1.90
CA GLU A 172 4.11 -9.44 -2.19
C GLU A 172 3.29 -9.31 -0.89
N SER A 173 3.44 -10.26 0.03
CA SER A 173 2.76 -10.23 1.33
C SER A 173 3.21 -9.04 2.18
N CYS A 174 4.51 -8.76 2.23
CA CYS A 174 5.05 -7.62 2.98
C CYS A 174 4.63 -6.28 2.37
N GLU A 175 4.70 -6.16 1.05
CA GLU A 175 4.29 -4.97 0.30
C GLU A 175 2.79 -4.70 0.46
N SER A 176 1.95 -5.70 0.21
CA SER A 176 0.50 -5.60 0.38
C SER A 176 0.15 -5.20 1.81
N ALA A 177 0.76 -5.83 2.82
CA ALA A 177 0.48 -5.51 4.21
C ALA A 177 0.80 -4.05 4.56
N LEU A 178 1.90 -3.51 4.04
CA LEU A 178 2.31 -2.13 4.26
C LEU A 178 1.39 -1.15 3.54
N ASN A 179 1.09 -1.41 2.28
CA ASN A 179 0.22 -0.56 1.47
C ASN A 179 -1.25 -0.62 1.96
N ASP A 180 -1.74 -1.78 2.37
CA ASP A 180 -3.05 -1.94 3.01
C ASP A 180 -3.09 -1.22 4.35
N SER A 181 -2.01 -1.22 5.12
CA SER A 181 -1.92 -0.43 6.34
C SER A 181 -1.94 1.08 6.05
N ALA A 182 -1.31 1.55 4.98
CA ALA A 182 -1.36 2.95 4.57
C ALA A 182 -2.74 3.37 4.04
N ASN A 183 -3.38 2.51 3.26
CA ASN A 183 -4.73 2.74 2.75
C ASN A 183 -5.79 2.68 3.85
N SER A 184 -5.70 1.68 4.73
CA SER A 184 -6.56 1.57 5.90
C SER A 184 -6.33 2.70 6.90
N PHE A 185 -5.09 3.20 7.06
CA PHE A 185 -4.84 4.45 7.77
C PHE A 185 -5.77 5.52 7.23
N LYS A 186 -5.72 5.83 5.93
CA LYS A 186 -6.47 6.96 5.38
C LYS A 186 -7.98 6.88 5.67
N VAL A 187 -8.56 5.68 5.58
CA VAL A 187 -10.01 5.48 5.79
C VAL A 187 -10.38 5.38 7.27
N VAL A 188 -9.68 4.55 8.04
CA VAL A 188 -9.99 4.30 9.46
C VAL A 188 -9.60 5.50 10.31
N PHE A 189 -8.43 6.10 10.06
CA PHE A 189 -7.98 7.30 10.76
C PHE A 189 -9.00 8.42 10.59
N LYS A 190 -9.43 8.67 9.36
CA LYS A 190 -10.49 9.65 9.05
C LYS A 190 -11.74 9.38 9.90
N LYS A 191 -12.28 8.16 9.86
CA LYS A 191 -13.50 7.77 10.59
C LYS A 191 -13.36 7.89 12.11
N GLU A 192 -12.27 7.39 12.68
CA GLU A 192 -12.05 7.40 14.13
C GLU A 192 -11.73 8.80 14.64
N LEU A 193 -10.93 9.56 13.88
CA LEU A 193 -10.66 10.96 14.16
C LEU A 193 -11.96 11.76 14.16
N TYR A 194 -12.82 11.54 13.15
CA TYR A 194 -14.15 12.13 13.14
C TYR A 194 -14.93 11.82 14.40
N ALA A 195 -15.07 10.54 14.74
CA ALA A 195 -15.86 10.14 15.90
C ALA A 195 -15.32 10.78 17.18
N LYS A 196 -14.00 10.76 17.39
CA LYS A 196 -13.34 11.29 18.58
C LYS A 196 -13.44 12.81 18.65
N VAL A 197 -13.07 13.51 17.58
CA VAL A 197 -13.07 14.98 17.52
C VAL A 197 -14.49 15.53 17.55
N PHE A 198 -15.41 14.92 16.82
CA PHE A 198 -16.80 15.35 16.80
C PHE A 198 -17.43 15.17 18.18
N SER A 199 -17.15 14.06 18.87
CA SER A 199 -17.58 13.88 20.27
C SER A 199 -17.05 14.99 21.19
N GLN A 200 -15.78 15.36 21.05
CA GLN A 200 -15.18 16.44 21.84
C GLN A 200 -15.78 17.82 21.50
N LEU A 201 -16.08 18.09 20.23
CA LEU A 201 -16.81 19.29 19.85
C LEU A 201 -18.20 19.34 20.49
N ARG A 202 -18.95 18.23 20.46
CA ARG A 202 -20.28 18.12 21.08
C ARG A 202 -20.28 18.30 22.59
N GLU A 203 -19.19 17.96 23.26
CA GLU A 203 -19.01 18.22 24.70
C GLU A 203 -18.85 19.71 25.00
N ILE A 204 -18.34 20.50 24.05
CA ILE A 204 -18.00 21.92 24.24
C ILE A 204 -19.10 22.83 23.68
N ILE A 205 -19.68 22.49 22.54
CA ILE A 205 -20.76 23.22 21.87
C ILE A 205 -21.97 22.31 21.65
N SER A 206 -23.17 22.85 21.84
CA SER A 206 -24.43 22.11 21.62
C SER A 206 -24.52 21.55 20.20
N ASP A 207 -25.10 20.34 20.05
CA ASP A 207 -25.33 19.68 18.75
C ASP A 207 -26.05 20.59 17.74
N ASP A 208 -27.01 21.40 18.20
CA ASP A 208 -27.77 22.34 17.37
C ASP A 208 -26.89 23.43 16.73
N LEU A 209 -25.67 23.60 17.24
CA LEU A 209 -24.71 24.62 16.80
C LEU A 209 -23.65 24.06 15.86
N ILE A 210 -23.62 22.75 15.61
CA ILE A 210 -22.61 22.09 14.79
C ILE A 210 -23.17 21.77 13.41
N ASP A 211 -22.67 22.42 12.38
CA ASP A 211 -22.84 21.94 11.00
C ASP A 211 -21.90 20.75 10.76
N GLU A 212 -22.43 19.54 10.93
CA GLU A 212 -21.70 18.28 10.76
C GLU A 212 -21.08 18.16 9.35
N VAL A 213 -21.73 18.69 8.32
CA VAL A 213 -21.24 18.64 6.94
C VAL A 213 -20.05 19.58 6.79
N ALA A 214 -20.14 20.82 7.31
CA ALA A 214 -19.04 21.77 7.29
C ALA A 214 -17.84 21.27 8.11
N PHE A 215 -18.09 20.62 9.25
CA PHE A 215 -17.06 20.00 10.07
C PHE A 215 -16.37 18.85 9.33
N LYS A 216 -17.12 17.95 8.69
CA LYS A 216 -16.56 16.89 7.83
C LYS A 216 -15.68 17.45 6.72
N LYS A 217 -16.14 18.48 6.01
CA LYS A 217 -15.32 19.12 4.97
C LYS A 217 -14.01 19.71 5.52
N SER A 218 -14.01 20.28 6.73
CA SER A 218 -12.80 20.83 7.35
C SER A 218 -11.75 19.76 7.67
N VAL A 219 -12.15 18.66 8.31
CA VAL A 219 -11.24 17.56 8.64
C VAL A 219 -10.71 16.89 7.37
N ASP A 220 -11.56 16.70 6.34
CA ASP A 220 -11.14 16.16 5.04
C ASP A 220 -10.05 17.01 4.40
N ALA A 221 -10.20 18.32 4.40
CA ALA A 221 -9.20 19.24 3.85
C ALA A 221 -7.85 19.15 4.60
N VAL A 222 -7.87 18.93 5.92
CA VAL A 222 -6.62 18.76 6.69
C VAL A 222 -6.00 17.39 6.41
N LEU A 223 -6.80 16.32 6.33
CA LEU A 223 -6.31 14.97 6.07
C LEU A 223 -5.75 14.80 4.66
N ASP A 224 -6.37 15.41 3.64
CA ASP A 224 -5.91 15.33 2.25
C ASP A 224 -4.58 16.06 2.04
N SER A 225 -4.13 16.88 2.99
CA SER A 225 -2.81 17.52 2.95
C SER A 225 -1.65 16.61 3.38
N ILE A 226 -1.95 15.41 3.90
CA ILE A 226 -0.95 14.45 4.38
C ILE A 226 -0.59 13.49 3.25
N GLU A 227 0.70 13.46 2.89
CA GLU A 227 1.24 12.52 1.91
C GLU A 227 1.55 11.17 2.57
N PHE A 228 0.99 10.09 2.01
CA PHE A 228 1.25 8.72 2.46
C PHE A 228 2.26 8.05 1.55
N LYS A 229 3.28 7.42 2.13
CA LYS A 229 4.30 6.67 1.40
C LYS A 229 3.71 5.35 0.88
N GLU A 230 4.02 5.02 -0.37
CA GLU A 230 3.81 3.70 -0.97
C GLU A 230 5.09 2.87 -0.86
N PHE A 231 4.95 1.59 -0.54
CA PHE A 231 6.05 0.64 -0.42
C PHE A 231 6.15 -0.22 -1.67
N ASP A 232 7.37 -0.48 -2.11
CA ASP A 232 7.69 -1.29 -3.29
C ASP A 232 8.87 -2.21 -2.99
N TYR A 233 8.61 -3.51 -3.08
CA TYR A 233 9.59 -4.58 -2.93
C TYR A 233 9.71 -5.45 -4.18
N ALA A 234 9.07 -5.05 -5.28
CA ALA A 234 9.31 -5.64 -6.58
C ALA A 234 10.81 -5.50 -6.91
N ASP A 235 11.43 -6.59 -7.35
CA ASP A 235 12.85 -6.64 -7.76
C ASP A 235 13.92 -6.49 -6.64
N LYS A 236 13.56 -6.60 -5.36
CA LYS A 236 14.56 -6.64 -4.27
C LYS A 236 15.38 -7.94 -4.21
N LEU A 237 14.97 -8.98 -4.94
CA LEU A 237 15.66 -10.27 -4.94
C LEU A 237 17.03 -10.17 -5.61
N PRO A 238 18.13 -10.56 -4.93
CA PRO A 238 19.47 -10.47 -5.46
C PRO A 238 19.67 -11.47 -6.61
N GLY A 239 20.52 -11.09 -7.58
CA GLY A 239 20.79 -11.89 -8.78
C GLY A 239 21.36 -13.27 -8.46
N GLU A 240 22.10 -13.40 -7.36
CA GLU A 240 22.65 -14.66 -6.86
C GLU A 240 21.57 -15.67 -6.48
N ILE A 241 20.38 -15.21 -6.09
CA ILE A 241 19.22 -16.04 -5.75
C ILE A 241 18.33 -16.20 -6.98
N ARG A 242 17.97 -15.08 -7.64
CA ARG A 242 17.09 -15.06 -8.82
C ARG A 242 17.61 -15.88 -10.00
N GLY A 243 18.93 -16.00 -10.15
CA GLY A 243 19.57 -16.76 -11.22
C GLY A 243 19.63 -18.27 -11.01
N LYS A 244 19.21 -18.79 -9.85
CA LYS A 244 19.29 -20.21 -9.51
C LYS A 244 17.96 -20.92 -9.77
N THR A 245 18.02 -22.05 -10.47
CA THR A 245 16.83 -22.84 -10.85
C THR A 245 17.11 -24.33 -10.74
N GLY A 246 16.05 -25.13 -10.72
CA GLY A 246 16.14 -26.59 -10.67
C GLY A 246 16.54 -27.14 -9.30
N PHE A 247 17.03 -28.38 -9.30
CA PHE A 247 17.51 -29.08 -8.10
C PHE A 247 19.01 -28.86 -7.92
N LEU A 248 19.37 -28.02 -6.95
CA LEU A 248 20.77 -27.82 -6.56
C LEU A 248 21.21 -28.96 -5.64
N LYS A 249 22.48 -29.33 -5.69
CA LYS A 249 23.03 -30.46 -4.92
C LYS A 249 24.43 -30.17 -4.38
N GLY A 250 24.78 -30.76 -3.24
CA GLY A 250 26.11 -30.65 -2.65
C GLY A 250 26.47 -29.21 -2.28
N ASP A 251 27.67 -28.78 -2.65
CA ASP A 251 28.19 -27.46 -2.30
C ASP A 251 27.36 -26.31 -2.90
N GLU A 252 26.77 -26.51 -4.07
CA GLU A 252 25.88 -25.53 -4.69
C GLU A 252 24.58 -25.35 -3.90
N ALA A 253 24.02 -26.44 -3.36
CA ALA A 253 22.86 -26.37 -2.47
C ALA A 253 23.20 -25.64 -1.17
N ASN A 254 24.33 -25.97 -0.55
CA ASN A 254 24.79 -25.33 0.69
C ASN A 254 25.02 -23.82 0.52
N ALA A 255 25.66 -23.42 -0.59
CA ALA A 255 25.89 -22.01 -0.89
C ALA A 255 24.57 -21.26 -1.12
N PHE A 256 23.63 -21.86 -1.85
CA PHE A 256 22.31 -21.27 -2.09
C PHE A 256 21.50 -21.08 -0.80
N ILE A 257 21.44 -22.11 0.07
CA ILE A 257 20.77 -22.02 1.38
C ILE A 257 21.35 -20.87 2.22
N GLN A 258 22.67 -20.74 2.27
CA GLN A 258 23.33 -19.64 2.99
C GLN A 258 22.98 -18.27 2.41
N SER A 259 22.98 -18.13 1.08
CA SER A 259 22.60 -16.89 0.41
C SER A 259 21.15 -16.50 0.72
N VAL A 260 20.22 -17.47 0.66
CA VAL A 260 18.80 -17.25 1.00
C VAL A 260 18.64 -16.85 2.46
N GLY A 261 19.29 -17.56 3.39
CA GLY A 261 19.21 -17.25 4.81
C GLY A 261 19.77 -15.87 5.18
N ASN A 262 20.84 -15.43 4.51
CA ASN A 262 21.38 -14.08 4.68
C ASN A 262 20.43 -13.03 4.10
N TYR A 263 19.93 -13.25 2.89
CA TYR A 263 18.98 -12.36 2.23
C TYR A 263 17.72 -12.14 3.08
N VAL A 264 17.08 -13.20 3.56
CA VAL A 264 15.85 -13.09 4.37
C VAL A 264 16.10 -12.30 5.65
N ARG A 265 17.27 -12.45 6.28
CA ARG A 265 17.65 -11.70 7.48
C ARG A 265 17.84 -10.21 7.18
N ASP A 266 18.52 -9.89 6.08
CA ASP A 266 18.79 -8.52 5.68
C ASP A 266 17.49 -7.81 5.24
N PHE A 267 16.65 -8.52 4.48
CA PHE A 267 15.30 -8.07 4.11
C PHE A 267 14.46 -7.78 5.36
N GLU A 268 14.41 -8.70 6.34
CA GLU A 268 13.70 -8.48 7.60
C GLU A 268 14.16 -7.20 8.31
N ALA A 269 15.47 -6.94 8.35
CA ALA A 269 16.03 -5.74 8.97
C ALA A 269 15.69 -4.46 8.18
N GLU A 270 15.76 -4.51 6.85
CA GLU A 270 15.40 -3.40 5.96
C GLU A 270 13.91 -3.06 6.09
N THR A 271 13.02 -4.04 6.01
CA THR A 271 11.58 -3.81 6.12
C THR A 271 11.19 -3.29 7.51
N LYS A 272 11.82 -3.77 8.59
CA LYS A 272 11.62 -3.19 9.94
C LYS A 272 12.07 -1.72 10.01
N LYS A 273 13.16 -1.37 9.34
CA LYS A 273 13.64 0.01 9.25
C LYS A 273 12.68 0.87 8.44
N ASP A 274 12.16 0.36 7.32
CA ASP A 274 11.15 1.03 6.50
C ASP A 274 9.87 1.30 7.28
N VAL A 275 9.35 0.30 8.01
CA VAL A 275 8.20 0.45 8.92
C VAL A 275 8.45 1.53 9.95
N LYS A 276 9.61 1.48 10.64
CA LYS A 276 9.96 2.47 11.64
C LYS A 276 10.04 3.88 11.03
N GLY A 277 10.63 4.00 9.85
CA GLY A 277 10.74 5.26 9.11
C GLY A 277 9.38 5.81 8.68
N TYR A 278 8.51 4.96 8.14
CA TYR A 278 7.14 5.32 7.77
C TYR A 278 6.34 5.79 8.98
N ILE A 279 6.34 5.01 10.06
CA ILE A 279 5.63 5.36 11.30
C ILE A 279 6.13 6.69 11.87
N GLN A 280 7.45 6.90 11.87
CA GLN A 280 8.03 8.14 12.34
C GLN A 280 7.64 9.32 11.44
N GLY A 281 7.76 9.18 10.12
CA GLY A 281 7.37 10.22 9.17
C GLY A 281 5.89 10.56 9.25
N LEU A 282 5.03 9.56 9.37
CA LEU A 282 3.59 9.73 9.56
C LEU A 282 3.28 10.47 10.86
N ARG A 283 3.90 10.06 11.97
CA ARG A 283 3.77 10.75 13.25
C ARG A 283 4.21 12.22 13.14
N GLU A 284 5.36 12.48 12.54
CA GLU A 284 5.86 13.84 12.36
C GLU A 284 4.95 14.67 11.44
N ALA A 285 4.40 14.09 10.38
CA ALA A 285 3.43 14.76 9.52
C ALA A 285 2.18 15.13 10.32
N LEU A 286 1.65 14.19 11.11
CA LEU A 286 0.45 14.40 11.94
C LEU A 286 0.68 15.40 13.08
N GLU A 287 1.87 15.42 13.69
CA GLU A 287 2.25 16.35 14.78
C GLU A 287 2.63 17.75 14.25
N ARG A 288 3.22 17.85 13.05
CA ARG A 288 3.52 19.14 12.40
C ARG A 288 2.26 19.86 11.96
N GLN A 289 1.25 19.12 11.52
CA GLN A 289 -0.06 19.72 11.27
C GLN A 289 -0.58 20.23 12.61
N ASN A 290 -0.90 21.53 12.69
CA ASN A 290 -1.60 22.04 13.85
C ASN A 290 -3.08 21.67 13.70
N PHE A 291 -3.37 20.36 13.63
CA PHE A 291 -4.63 19.82 13.16
C PHE A 291 -5.82 20.44 13.88
N ALA A 292 -5.70 20.64 15.19
CA ALA A 292 -6.67 21.36 16.00
C ALA A 292 -6.90 22.77 15.45
N SER A 293 -5.85 23.60 15.41
CA SER A 293 -5.94 24.98 14.93
C SER A 293 -6.35 25.08 13.46
N ASP A 294 -5.86 24.19 12.60
CA ASP A 294 -6.17 24.17 11.16
C ASP A 294 -7.61 23.73 10.90
N THR A 295 -8.09 22.69 11.59
CA THR A 295 -9.50 22.27 11.54
C THR A 295 -10.40 23.36 12.06
N LEU A 296 -10.03 23.99 13.18
CA LEU A 296 -10.77 25.10 13.78
C LEU A 296 -10.78 26.34 12.90
N LYS A 297 -9.66 26.67 12.28
CA LYS A 297 -9.55 27.74 11.29
C LYS A 297 -10.45 27.45 10.09
N LYS A 298 -10.40 26.23 9.54
CA LYS A 298 -11.26 25.81 8.42
C LYS A 298 -12.73 25.83 8.78
N LEU A 299 -13.09 25.40 10.00
CA LEU A 299 -14.45 25.47 10.51
C LEU A 299 -14.91 26.93 10.64
N LYS A 300 -14.07 27.82 11.18
CA LYS A 300 -14.35 29.27 11.26
C LYS A 300 -14.57 29.89 9.88
N GLU A 301 -13.67 29.62 8.93
CA GLU A 301 -13.80 30.05 7.53
C GLU A 301 -15.11 29.56 6.91
N ASN A 302 -15.45 28.29 7.10
CA ASN A 302 -16.69 27.70 6.59
C ASN A 302 -17.94 28.33 7.21
N MET A 303 -17.95 28.58 8.53
CA MET A 303 -19.07 29.26 9.22
C MET A 303 -19.24 30.72 8.78
N GLN A 304 -18.13 31.44 8.56
CA GLN A 304 -18.17 32.80 8.02
C GLN A 304 -18.67 32.84 6.57
N ASN A 305 -18.23 31.90 5.74
CA ASN A 305 -18.72 31.77 4.37
C ASN A 305 -20.22 31.47 4.34
N LEU A 306 -20.67 30.55 5.20
CA LEU A 306 -22.08 30.27 5.47
C LEU A 306 -22.85 31.53 5.83
N HIS A 307 -22.36 32.32 6.80
CA HIS A 307 -22.99 33.57 7.20
C HIS A 307 -23.14 34.53 6.02
N ASN A 308 -22.08 34.70 5.22
CA ASN A 308 -22.10 35.57 4.05
C ASN A 308 -23.07 35.08 2.97
N GLN A 309 -23.14 33.76 2.74
CA GLN A 309 -24.06 33.15 1.78
C GLN A 309 -25.52 33.33 2.19
N VAL A 310 -25.83 33.10 3.47
CA VAL A 310 -27.21 33.19 3.97
C VAL A 310 -27.62 34.66 4.17
N GLN A 311 -26.69 35.56 4.50
CA GLN A 311 -26.94 37.01 4.50
C GLN A 311 -27.30 37.52 3.09
N ASN A 312 -26.64 37.00 2.05
CA ASN A 312 -26.89 37.33 0.65
C ASN A 312 -27.69 36.22 -0.08
N LYS A 313 -28.68 35.63 0.60
CA LYS A 313 -29.38 34.40 0.19
C LYS A 313 -29.83 34.39 -1.28
N GLU A 314 -30.45 35.46 -1.75
CA GLU A 314 -30.93 35.57 -3.14
C GLU A 314 -29.78 35.52 -4.15
N GLN A 315 -28.70 36.25 -3.89
CA GLN A 315 -27.52 36.29 -4.75
C GLN A 315 -26.78 34.95 -4.77
N SER A 316 -26.61 34.32 -3.60
CA SER A 316 -25.95 33.00 -3.51
C SER A 316 -26.75 31.90 -4.20
N ILE A 317 -28.08 31.92 -4.07
CA ILE A 317 -28.95 30.99 -4.81
C ILE A 317 -28.84 31.23 -6.33
N ALA A 318 -28.81 32.49 -6.78
CA ALA A 318 -28.65 32.80 -8.19
C ALA A 318 -27.29 32.34 -8.76
N GLN A 319 -26.22 32.44 -7.97
CA GLN A 319 -24.89 31.93 -8.34
C GLN A 319 -24.87 30.41 -8.46
N LEU A 320 -25.45 29.70 -7.48
CA LEU A 320 -25.59 28.24 -7.53
C LEU A 320 -26.41 27.79 -8.74
N ASP A 321 -27.51 28.50 -9.05
CA ASP A 321 -28.33 28.24 -10.24
C ASP A 321 -27.54 28.42 -11.54
N ALA A 322 -26.69 29.45 -11.62
CA ALA A 322 -25.83 29.65 -12.78
C ALA A 322 -24.79 28.52 -12.93
N GLN A 323 -24.20 28.05 -11.83
CA GLN A 323 -23.24 26.93 -11.83
C GLN A 323 -23.90 25.61 -12.22
N ILE A 324 -25.07 25.30 -11.66
CA ILE A 324 -25.88 24.12 -12.01
C ILE A 324 -26.22 24.14 -13.50
N LYS A 325 -26.65 25.30 -14.03
CA LYS A 325 -26.97 25.46 -15.44
C LYS A 325 -25.75 25.25 -16.34
N ALA A 326 -24.58 25.76 -15.92
CA ALA A 326 -23.33 25.56 -16.65
C ALA A 326 -22.92 24.07 -16.67
N LEU A 327 -22.96 23.38 -15.53
CA LEU A 327 -22.62 21.96 -15.43
C LEU A 327 -23.59 21.06 -16.21
N LYS A 328 -24.89 21.35 -16.20
CA LYS A 328 -25.90 20.64 -17.03
C LYS A 328 -25.67 20.84 -18.54
N GLY A 329 -24.99 21.92 -18.94
CA GLY A 329 -24.63 22.16 -20.34
C GLY A 329 -23.34 21.47 -20.79
N ILE A 330 -22.58 20.87 -19.87
CA ILE A 330 -21.38 20.05 -20.16
C ILE A 330 -21.77 18.57 -20.38
N GLN A 331 -22.91 18.15 -19.82
CA GLN A 331 -23.53 16.84 -20.10
C GLN A 331 -24.06 16.76 -21.53
#